data_AF-A0A950W7X9-F1
#
_entry.id   AF-A0A950W7X9-F1
#
_cell.length_a   1.000
_cell.length_b   1.000
_cell.length_c   1.000
_cell.angle_alpha   90.00
_cell.angle_beta   90.00
_cell.angle_gamma   90.00
#
_symmetry.space_group_name_H-M   'P 1'
#
loop_
_entity.id
_entity.type
_entity.pdbx_description
1 polymer ?
#
loop_
_entity_poly.entity_id
_entity_poly.type
_entity_poly.pdbx_seq_one_letter_code
_entity_poly.pdbx_strand_id
1 'polypeptide(L)'
;SAVEREHEAAITTAAQAGAGIVVRGGAAKGAPTEGKQAGLQWERWRRAHLDDLLDGMTPIEFMLRFTFTNPDLDTTIVGTINPAHLQTNLDILQKGPLPPDLYEKAKHRLGAAGSAPQSG
;
A
#
# COMPACT_ATOMS: atom_id res chain seq x y z
N SER A 1 -0.70 -3.32 -3.32
CA SER A 1 -0.16 -2.64 -2.12
C SER A 1 1.09 -1.85 -2.55
N ALA A 2 1.63 -0.93 -1.75
CA ALA A 2 2.78 -0.10 -2.15
C ALA A 2 4.03 -0.90 -2.59
N VAL A 3 4.20 -2.10 -2.04
CA VAL A 3 5.37 -2.97 -2.25
C VAL A 3 5.12 -4.08 -3.26
N GLU A 4 3.96 -4.08 -3.91
CA GLU A 4 3.52 -5.06 -4.92
C GLU A 4 2.82 -4.34 -6.08
N ARG A 5 3.49 -3.32 -6.65
CA ARG A 5 2.98 -2.47 -7.73
C ARG A 5 2.90 -3.15 -9.08
N GLU A 6 3.44 -4.36 -9.22
CA GLU A 6 3.29 -5.20 -10.42
C GLU A 6 1.82 -5.35 -10.85
N HIS A 7 0.88 -5.31 -9.90
CA HIS A 7 -0.56 -5.42 -10.16
C HIS A 7 -1.21 -4.15 -10.71
N GLU A 8 -0.55 -2.99 -10.66
CA GLU A 8 -1.17 -1.70 -11.03
C GLU A 8 -1.66 -1.70 -12.49
N ALA A 9 -0.89 -2.27 -13.42
CA ALA A 9 -1.29 -2.33 -14.84
C ALA A 9 -2.56 -3.18 -15.05
N ALA A 10 -2.65 -4.33 -14.36
CA ALA A 10 -3.83 -5.19 -14.43
C ALA A 10 -5.06 -4.54 -13.79
N ILE A 11 -4.87 -3.82 -12.67
CA ILE A 11 -5.91 -3.03 -12.01
C ILE A 11 -6.46 -1.98 -12.97
N THR A 12 -5.59 -1.16 -13.57
CA THR A 12 -6.00 -0.12 -14.52
C THR A 12 -6.71 -0.70 -15.74
N THR A 13 -6.22 -1.81 -16.29
CA THR A 13 -6.85 -2.47 -17.44
C THR A 13 -8.26 -2.96 -17.11
N ALA A 14 -8.44 -3.59 -15.95
CA ALA A 14 -9.75 -4.06 -15.50
C ALA A 14 -10.72 -2.90 -15.21
N ALA A 15 -10.24 -1.83 -14.57
CA ALA A 15 -11.03 -0.64 -14.30
C ALA A 15 -11.50 0.04 -15.61
N GLN A 16 -10.61 0.16 -16.60
CA GLN A 16 -10.94 0.68 -17.93
C GLN A 16 -11.97 -0.19 -18.68
N ALA A 17 -12.02 -1.49 -18.39
CA ALA A 17 -13.02 -2.41 -18.91
C ALA A 17 -14.36 -2.36 -18.15
N GLY A 18 -14.49 -1.49 -17.14
CA GLY A 18 -15.71 -1.32 -16.33
C GLY A 18 -15.86 -2.32 -15.20
N ALA A 19 -14.79 -3.03 -14.80
CA ALA A 19 -14.81 -3.94 -13.67
C ALA A 19 -14.60 -3.19 -12.35
N GLY A 20 -15.29 -3.63 -11.29
CA GLY A 20 -15.00 -3.18 -9.92
C GLY A 20 -13.76 -3.85 -9.34
N ILE A 21 -12.89 -3.07 -8.71
CA ILE A 21 -11.60 -3.52 -8.17
C ILE A 21 -11.66 -3.70 -6.65
N VAL A 22 -11.50 -4.94 -6.22
CA VAL A 22 -11.41 -5.33 -4.80
C VAL A 22 -9.98 -5.77 -4.47
N VAL A 23 -9.27 -5.01 -3.64
CA VAL A 23 -7.89 -5.36 -3.22
C VAL A 23 -7.86 -5.94 -1.82
N ARG A 24 -7.35 -7.16 -1.68
CA ARG A 24 -6.96 -7.76 -0.39
C ARG A 24 -5.48 -7.53 -0.11
N GLY A 25 -5.09 -7.45 1.16
CA GLY A 25 -3.68 -7.38 1.56
C GLY A 25 -3.03 -6.00 1.44
N GLY A 26 -3.83 -4.92 1.40
CA GLY A 26 -3.34 -3.54 1.37
C GLY A 26 -2.35 -3.18 2.49
N ALA A 27 -2.47 -3.85 3.64
CA ALA A 27 -1.58 -3.68 4.79
C ALA A 27 -0.30 -4.55 4.76
N ALA A 28 0.07 -5.15 3.61
CA ALA A 28 1.26 -6.01 3.46
C ALA A 28 1.39 -7.15 4.52
N LYS A 29 0.26 -7.74 4.93
CA LYS A 29 0.15 -8.76 6.00
C LYS A 29 0.52 -8.26 7.42
N GLY A 30 0.46 -6.96 7.67
CA GLY A 30 0.70 -6.35 8.98
C GLY A 30 2.10 -5.77 9.13
N ALA A 31 2.32 -5.02 10.21
CA ALA A 31 3.63 -4.42 10.52
C ALA A 31 4.68 -5.53 10.68
N PRO A 32 5.96 -5.25 10.42
CA PRO A 32 7.00 -6.23 10.65
C PRO A 32 7.08 -6.52 12.15
N THR A 33 6.67 -7.72 12.59
CA THR A 33 7.01 -8.22 13.92
C THR A 33 8.47 -8.67 13.95
N GLU A 34 9.15 -8.56 15.09
CA GLU A 34 10.51 -9.11 15.27
C GLU A 34 10.55 -10.57 14.78
N GLY A 35 11.52 -10.89 13.92
CA GLY A 35 11.65 -12.20 13.28
C GLY A 35 10.81 -12.44 12.01
N LYS A 36 9.87 -11.55 11.65
CA LYS A 36 9.08 -11.59 10.39
C LYS A 36 9.37 -10.44 9.42
N GLN A 37 10.48 -9.74 9.61
CA GLN A 37 11.05 -8.79 8.64
C GLN A 37 11.63 -9.47 7.39
N ALA A 38 11.41 -10.78 7.24
CA ALA A 38 11.82 -11.56 6.08
C ALA A 38 10.66 -11.63 5.07
N GLY A 39 10.75 -10.80 4.03
CA GLY A 39 9.81 -10.84 2.91
C GLY A 39 10.20 -9.80 1.86
N LEU A 40 9.95 -10.13 0.58
CA LEU A 40 10.24 -9.23 -0.55
C LEU A 40 9.58 -7.85 -0.36
N GLN A 41 8.42 -7.80 0.29
CA GLN A 41 7.68 -6.57 0.60
C GLN A 41 8.49 -5.59 1.46
N TRP A 42 8.98 -6.05 2.62
CA TRP A 42 9.75 -5.20 3.54
C TRP A 42 11.18 -4.93 3.05
N GLU A 43 11.71 -5.81 2.20
CA GLU A 43 12.96 -5.54 1.51
C GLU A 43 12.81 -4.38 0.51
N ARG A 44 11.74 -4.38 -0.30
CA ARG A 44 11.40 -3.26 -1.19
C ARG A 44 11.16 -1.96 -0.40
N TRP A 45 10.44 -2.05 0.73
CA TRP A 45 10.25 -0.91 1.64
C TRP A 45 11.58 -0.27 2.07
N ARG A 46 12.50 -1.11 2.57
CA ARG A 46 13.82 -0.67 3.05
C ARG A 46 14.67 -0.07 1.93
N ARG A 47 14.73 -0.73 0.77
CA ARG A 47 15.47 -0.24 -0.41
C ARG A 47 14.90 1.07 -0.95
N ALA A 48 13.59 1.26 -0.84
CA ALA A 48 12.91 2.49 -1.21
C ALA A 48 13.04 3.60 -0.16
N HIS A 49 13.66 3.35 0.99
CA HIS A 49 13.79 4.31 2.10
C HIS A 49 12.44 4.98 2.43
N LEU A 50 11.37 4.19 2.57
CA LEU A 50 10.03 4.74 2.81
C LEU A 50 9.86 5.29 4.23
N ASP A 51 10.73 4.91 5.17
CA ASP A 51 10.73 5.48 6.52
C ASP A 51 10.94 7.01 6.50
N ASP A 52 11.70 7.55 5.55
CA ASP A 52 11.87 9.01 5.38
C ASP A 52 10.60 9.73 4.89
N LEU A 53 9.61 8.97 4.39
CA LEU A 53 8.37 9.49 3.82
C LEU A 53 7.19 9.38 4.77
N LEU A 54 7.40 8.86 5.98
CA LEU A 54 6.32 8.60 6.92
C LEU A 54 5.67 9.87 7.45
N ASP A 55 6.42 10.97 7.63
CA ASP A 55 5.89 12.24 8.14
C ASP A 55 4.99 12.06 9.39
N GLY A 56 5.47 11.30 10.37
CA GLY A 56 4.75 10.97 11.61
C GLY A 56 3.74 9.81 11.49
N MET A 57 3.50 9.26 10.31
CA MET A 57 2.69 8.06 10.12
C MET A 57 3.42 6.81 10.59
N THR A 58 2.65 5.79 10.98
CA THR A 58 3.21 4.43 11.11
C THR A 58 3.40 3.80 9.72
N PRO A 59 4.30 2.82 9.54
CA PRO A 59 4.43 2.08 8.28
C PRO A 59 3.11 1.46 7.80
N ILE A 60 2.25 1.01 8.72
CA ILE A 60 0.94 0.45 8.37
C ILE A 60 -0.04 1.51 7.91
N GLU A 61 -0.06 2.67 8.57
CA GLU A 61 -0.84 3.82 8.11
C GLU A 61 -0.44 4.22 6.70
N PHE A 62 0.87 4.37 6.43
CA PHE A 62 1.37 4.69 5.11
C PHE A 62 0.95 3.64 4.06
N MET A 63 1.11 2.35 4.36
CA MET A 63 0.76 1.26 3.45
C MET A 63 -0.74 1.22 3.10
N LEU A 64 -1.60 1.40 4.09
CA LEU A 64 -3.04 1.45 3.90
C LEU A 64 -3.41 2.67 3.07
N ARG A 65 -2.95 3.85 3.46
CA ARG A 65 -3.22 5.11 2.74
C ARG A 65 -2.72 5.04 1.30
N PHE A 66 -1.52 4.53 1.06
CA PHE A 66 -1.01 4.29 -0.29
C PHE A 66 -1.95 3.39 -1.10
N THR A 67 -2.43 2.29 -0.50
CA THR A 67 -3.29 1.33 -1.20
C THR A 67 -4.60 1.98 -1.65
N PHE A 68 -5.28 2.70 -0.77
CA PHE A 68 -6.56 3.35 -1.11
C PHE A 68 -6.42 4.73 -1.76
N THR A 69 -5.20 5.19 -2.04
CA THR A 69 -4.94 6.35 -2.91
C THR A 69 -5.01 5.98 -4.39
N ASN A 70 -4.94 4.68 -4.74
CA ASN A 70 -5.07 4.26 -6.13
C ASN A 70 -6.47 4.63 -6.66
N PRO A 71 -6.58 5.46 -7.72
CA PRO A 71 -7.87 5.92 -8.24
C PRO A 71 -8.72 4.81 -8.86
N ASP A 72 -8.10 3.70 -9.26
CA ASP A 72 -8.78 2.54 -9.85
C ASP A 72 -9.29 1.56 -8.78
N LEU A 73 -9.14 1.87 -7.48
CA LEU A 73 -9.62 1.02 -6.39
C LEU A 73 -11.04 1.38 -5.95
N ASP A 74 -11.97 0.43 -6.02
CA ASP A 74 -13.31 0.60 -5.45
C ASP A 74 -13.38 0.23 -3.96
N THR A 75 -12.70 -0.85 -3.55
CA THR A 75 -12.74 -1.30 -2.15
C THR A 75 -11.52 -2.11 -1.74
N THR A 76 -11.12 -2.02 -0.47
CA THR A 76 -10.04 -2.84 0.11
C THR A 76 -10.50 -3.66 1.30
N ILE A 77 -10.07 -4.93 1.32
CA ILE A 77 -10.31 -5.85 2.43
C ILE A 77 -9.08 -5.86 3.33
N VAL A 78 -9.21 -5.26 4.51
CA VAL A 78 -8.17 -5.22 5.54
C VAL A 78 -8.52 -6.21 6.64
N GLY A 79 -7.80 -7.34 6.68
CA GLY A 79 -8.00 -8.38 7.68
C GLY A 79 -7.34 -8.05 9.01
N THR A 80 -8.04 -8.32 10.12
CA THR A 80 -7.47 -8.33 11.47
C THR A 80 -8.25 -9.29 12.37
N ILE A 81 -7.57 -9.91 13.32
CA ILE A 81 -8.18 -10.69 14.42
C ILE A 81 -8.17 -9.92 15.75
N ASN A 82 -7.53 -8.74 15.78
CA ASN A 82 -7.43 -7.89 16.96
C ASN A 82 -8.40 -6.70 16.82
N PRO A 83 -9.38 -6.55 17.74
CA PRO A 83 -10.31 -5.41 17.74
C PRO A 83 -9.61 -4.04 17.81
N ALA A 84 -8.48 -3.92 18.50
CA ALA A 84 -7.73 -2.66 18.56
C ALA A 84 -7.17 -2.27 17.18
N HIS A 85 -6.74 -3.25 16.38
CA HIS A 85 -6.30 -2.98 15.00
C HIS A 85 -7.49 -2.60 14.11
N LEU A 86 -8.70 -3.13 14.36
CA LEU A 86 -9.89 -2.70 13.62
C LEU A 86 -10.12 -1.21 13.82
N GLN A 87 -10.09 -0.73 15.07
CA GLN A 87 -10.21 0.70 15.35
C GLN A 87 -9.09 1.50 14.67
N THR A 88 -7.85 1.04 14.77
CA THR A 88 -6.70 1.69 14.11
C THR A 88 -6.88 1.80 12.59
N ASN A 89 -7.38 0.73 11.94
CA ASN A 89 -7.64 0.74 10.49
C ASN A 89 -8.74 1.75 10.12
N LEU A 90 -9.78 1.87 10.96
CA LEU A 90 -10.85 2.86 10.76
C LEU A 90 -10.33 4.28 10.93
N ASP A 91 -9.51 4.53 11.95
CA ASP A 91 -8.90 5.84 12.19
C ASP A 91 -7.98 6.24 11.01
N ILE A 92 -7.21 5.29 10.47
CA ILE A 92 -6.37 5.49 9.28
C ILE A 92 -7.24 5.81 8.05
N LEU A 93 -8.35 5.10 7.86
CA LEU A 93 -9.26 5.35 6.74
C LEU A 93 -9.87 6.76 6.82
N GLN A 94 -10.23 7.22 8.02
CA GLN A 94 -10.77 8.57 8.24
C GLN A 94 -9.77 9.68 7.91
N LYS A 95 -8.46 9.43 8.00
CA LYS A 95 -7.42 10.38 7.59
C LYS A 95 -7.34 10.58 6.07
N GLY A 96 -7.99 9.73 5.29
CA GLY A 96 -8.06 9.86 3.83
C GLY A 96 -6.75 9.51 3.12
N PRO A 97 -6.72 9.66 1.78
CA PRO A 97 -5.60 9.22 0.94
C PRO A 97 -4.29 9.93 1.28
N LEU A 98 -3.17 9.42 0.76
CA LEU A 98 -1.91 10.14 0.80
C LEU A 98 -2.03 11.44 -0.02
N PRO A 99 -1.33 12.52 0.39
CA PRO A 99 -1.15 13.68 -0.47
C PRO A 99 -0.58 13.27 -1.84
N PRO A 100 -1.05 13.85 -2.96
CA PRO A 100 -0.63 13.46 -4.31
C PRO A 100 0.90 13.47 -4.49
N ASP A 101 1.58 14.50 -4.01
CA ASP A 101 3.05 14.62 -4.12
C ASP A 101 3.76 13.51 -3.34
N LEU A 102 3.23 13.13 -2.18
CA LEU A 102 3.77 12.05 -1.37
C LEU A 102 3.55 10.70 -2.05
N TYR A 103 2.38 10.49 -2.63
CA TYR A 103 2.04 9.28 -3.37
C TYR A 103 2.96 9.07 -4.58
N GLU A 104 3.16 10.12 -5.39
CA GLU A 104 4.04 10.05 -6.57
C GLU A 104 5.52 9.90 -6.17
N LYS A 105 5.98 10.62 -5.14
CA LYS A 105 7.33 10.44 -4.59
C LYS A 105 7.56 9.01 -4.09
N ALA A 106 6.56 8.42 -3.42
CA ALA A 106 6.62 7.03 -2.97
C ALA A 106 6.70 6.06 -4.16
N LYS A 107 5.84 6.23 -5.18
CA LYS A 107 5.87 5.43 -6.42
C LYS A 107 7.24 5.49 -7.10
N HIS A 108 7.86 6.67 -7.17
CA HIS A 108 9.20 6.83 -7.73
C HIS A 108 10.26 6.00 -6.96
N ARG A 109 10.31 6.13 -5.62
CA ARG A 109 11.27 5.36 -4.80
C ARG A 109 11.03 3.85 -4.88
N LEU A 110 9.77 3.44 -4.87
CA LEU A 110 9.36 2.04 -5.00
C LEU A 110 9.73 1.45 -6.36
N GLY A 111 9.59 2.23 -7.43
CA GLY A 111 10.03 1.83 -8.77
C GLY A 111 11.52 1.52 -8.81
N ALA A 112 12.36 2.40 -8.25
CA ALA A 112 13.80 2.18 -8.12
C ALA A 112 14.15 0.95 -7.24
N ALA A 113 13.30 0.62 -6.27
CA ALA A 113 13.44 -0.57 -5.42
C ALA A 113 12.89 -1.86 -6.05
N GLY A 114 12.44 -1.83 -7.31
CA GLY A 114 11.92 -2.99 -8.02
C GLY A 114 10.44 -3.30 -7.76
N SER A 115 9.67 -2.31 -7.30
CA SER A 115 8.21 -2.36 -7.27
C SER A 115 7.64 -1.31 -8.22
N ALA A 116 7.36 -1.75 -9.44
CA ALA A 116 6.78 -0.95 -10.52
C ALA A 116 5.67 -1.74 -11.21
N PRO A 117 4.74 -1.07 -11.93
CA PRO A 117 3.78 -1.75 -12.79
C PRO A 117 4.50 -2.70 -13.74
N GLN A 118 3.98 -3.92 -13.87
CA GLN A 118 4.48 -4.84 -14.89
C GLN A 118 3.98 -4.35 -16.25
N SER A 119 4.86 -4.30 -17.25
CA SER A 119 4.45 -4.06 -18.64
C SER A 119 3.54 -5.22 -19.06
N GLY A 120 2.31 -4.89 -19.48
CA GLY A 120 1.36 -5.85 -20.05
C GLY A 120 1.73 -6.29 -21.45
#